data_AF-A0A142YH13-F1
#
_entry.id   AF-A0A142YH13-F1
#
_cell.length_a   1.000
_cell.length_b   1.000
_cell.length_c   1.000
_cell.angle_alpha   90.00
_cell.angle_beta   90.00
_cell.angle_gamma   90.00
#
_symmetry.space_group_name_H-M   'P 1'
#
loop_
_entity.id
_entity.type
_entity.pdbx_description
1 polymer ?
#
loop_
_entity_poly.entity_id
_entity_poly.type
_entity_poly.pdbx_seq_one_letter_code
_entity_poly.pdbx_strand_id
1 'polypeptide(L)'
;MACYGLLRGDSGGMLLRFVQGRPVSQVTEDFLAWACDRLAAEGKRALLLVWDNAAWHVSRRVRAWIKAHNRLAKARGGVRIVACHLPVKAPWLNAIEPKWVHGKRAVVEPGRRLTAAEVEERVCGYYGCEHIGRLTQQLQ
;
A
#
# COMPACT_ATOMS: atom_id res chain seq x y z
N MET A 1 -3.95 10.73 9.92
CA MET A 1 -4.41 9.55 9.18
C MET A 1 -3.23 9.04 8.37
N ALA A 2 -3.04 7.72 8.30
CA ALA A 2 -2.05 7.08 7.44
C ALA A 2 -2.75 6.21 6.38
N CYS A 3 -2.13 6.04 5.22
CA CYS A 3 -2.65 5.28 4.11
C CYS A 3 -1.48 4.57 3.40
N TYR A 4 -1.65 3.29 3.12
CA TYR A 4 -0.78 2.59 2.18
C TYR A 4 -1.38 2.70 0.78
N GLY A 5 -0.51 2.87 -0.22
CA GLY A 5 -0.91 2.80 -1.61
C GLY A 5 0.07 1.99 -2.45
N LEU A 6 -0.49 1.29 -3.42
CA LEU A 6 0.25 0.59 -4.47
C LEU A 6 -0.22 1.11 -5.83
N LEU A 7 0.68 1.77 -6.56
CA LEU A 7 0.47 2.15 -7.95
C LEU A 7 0.66 0.93 -8.85
N ARG A 8 -0.35 0.60 -9.64
CA ARG A 8 -0.35 -0.50 -10.59
C ARG A 8 0.37 -0.06 -11.87
N GLY A 9 1.55 -0.60 -12.15
CA GLY A 9 2.31 -0.27 -13.36
C GLY A 9 1.66 -0.73 -14.67
N ASP A 10 0.78 -1.73 -14.61
CA ASP A 10 0.09 -2.29 -15.78
C ASP A 10 -1.18 -1.53 -16.17
N SER A 11 -1.88 -0.91 -15.21
CA SER A 11 -3.15 -0.22 -15.43
C SER A 11 -3.13 1.27 -15.07
N GLY A 12 -2.11 1.73 -14.33
CA GLY A 12 -2.08 3.08 -13.74
C GLY A 12 -3.04 3.29 -12.56
N GLY A 13 -3.78 2.24 -12.15
CA GLY A 13 -4.70 2.26 -11.02
C GLY A 13 -4.01 2.29 -9.65
N MET A 14 -4.76 2.65 -8.60
CA MET A 14 -4.26 2.75 -7.23
C MET A 14 -5.00 1.76 -6.32
N LEU A 15 -4.26 0.88 -5.64
CA LEU A 15 -4.80 0.08 -4.54
C LEU A 15 -4.47 0.77 -3.21
N LEU A 16 -5.49 1.14 -2.43
CA LEU A 16 -5.34 1.92 -1.22
C LEU A 16 -5.94 1.22 0.01
N ARG A 17 -5.28 1.36 1.16
CA ARG A 17 -5.83 1.00 2.47
C ARG A 17 -5.47 2.03 3.52
N PHE A 18 -6.48 2.57 4.18
CA PHE A 18 -6.31 3.46 5.33
C PHE A 18 -5.92 2.69 6.59
N VAL A 19 -5.25 3.36 7.51
CA VAL A 19 -4.74 2.76 8.73
C VAL A 19 -5.34 3.44 9.97
N GLN A 20 -5.91 2.65 10.85
CA GLN A 20 -6.24 3.02 12.21
C GLN A 20 -4.99 2.83 13.07
N GLY A 21 -4.38 3.94 13.48
CA GLY A 21 -3.10 3.95 14.19
C GLY A 21 -1.95 4.40 13.30
N ARG A 22 -0.81 3.73 13.39
CA ARG A 22 0.41 4.06 12.64
C ARG A 22 0.81 2.91 11.70
N PRO A 23 1.49 3.21 10.58
CA PRO A 23 2.16 2.19 9.80
C PRO A 23 3.23 1.51 10.67
N VAL A 24 3.13 0.20 10.78
CA VAL A 24 4.10 -0.66 11.47
C VAL A 24 4.31 -1.93 10.66
N SER A 25 5.30 -2.75 11.04
CA SER A 25 5.60 -3.98 10.30
C SER A 25 4.38 -4.90 10.16
N GLN A 26 3.60 -5.07 11.24
CA GLN A 26 2.36 -5.85 11.21
C GLN A 26 1.36 -5.31 10.18
N VAL A 27 1.07 -4.01 10.20
CA VAL A 27 0.11 -3.40 9.26
C VAL A 27 0.62 -3.49 7.81
N THR A 28 1.94 -3.44 7.62
CA THR A 28 2.58 -3.63 6.31
C THR A 28 2.32 -5.05 5.79
N GLU A 29 2.40 -6.07 6.65
CA GLU A 29 2.09 -7.47 6.29
C GLU A 29 0.63 -7.60 5.86
N ASP A 30 -0.31 -7.04 6.63
CA ASP A 30 -1.73 -7.07 6.29
C ASP A 30 -2.03 -6.37 4.95
N PHE A 31 -1.38 -5.23 4.70
CA PHE A 31 -1.50 -4.51 3.44
C PHE A 31 -1.00 -5.35 2.26
N LEU A 32 0.17 -5.99 2.40
CA LEU A 32 0.75 -6.82 1.35
C LEU A 32 -0.08 -8.09 1.10
N ALA A 33 -0.64 -8.70 2.14
CA ALA A 33 -1.54 -9.84 2.02
C ALA A 33 -2.77 -9.45 1.19
N TRP A 34 -3.46 -8.38 1.61
CA TRP A 34 -4.63 -7.87 0.90
C TRP A 34 -4.31 -7.49 -0.56
N ALA A 35 -3.19 -6.82 -0.81
CA ALA A 35 -2.78 -6.47 -2.16
C ALA A 35 -2.54 -7.71 -3.02
N CYS A 36 -1.90 -8.75 -2.47
CA CYS A 36 -1.70 -10.02 -3.18
C CYS A 36 -3.02 -10.72 -3.50
N ASP A 37 -4.01 -10.69 -2.60
CA ASP A 37 -5.33 -11.27 -2.86
C ASP A 37 -6.06 -10.56 -4.00
N ARG A 38 -6.00 -9.21 -4.05
CA ARG A 38 -6.57 -8.44 -5.17
C ARG A 38 -5.89 -8.76 -6.49
N LEU A 39 -4.57 -8.82 -6.49
CA LEU A 39 -3.79 -9.18 -7.67
C LEU A 39 -4.04 -10.63 -8.11
N ALA A 40 -4.23 -11.56 -7.18
CA ALA A 40 -4.56 -12.95 -7.49
C ALA A 40 -5.94 -13.08 -8.14
N ALA A 41 -6.93 -12.31 -7.67
CA ALA A 41 -8.26 -12.26 -8.26
C ALA A 41 -8.24 -11.75 -9.72
N GLU A 42 -7.26 -10.91 -10.06
CA GLU A 42 -6.97 -10.46 -11.44
C GLU A 42 -6.08 -11.43 -12.24
N GLY A 43 -5.82 -12.64 -11.72
CA GLY A 43 -5.01 -13.66 -12.38
C GLY A 43 -3.50 -13.37 -12.39
N LYS A 44 -3.01 -12.40 -11.62
CA LYS A 44 -1.58 -12.13 -11.51
C LYS A 44 -0.89 -13.23 -10.70
N ARG A 45 0.39 -13.48 -11.01
CA ARG A 45 1.21 -14.51 -10.34
C ARG A 45 2.44 -13.95 -9.63
N ALA A 46 2.76 -12.68 -9.88
CA ALA A 46 3.90 -12.01 -9.29
C ALA A 46 3.64 -10.51 -9.15
N LEU A 47 4.22 -9.92 -8.11
CA LEU A 47 4.29 -8.49 -7.85
C LEU A 47 5.75 -8.09 -7.72
N LEU A 48 6.25 -7.28 -8.66
CA LEU A 48 7.50 -6.56 -8.48
C LEU A 48 7.20 -5.29 -7.67
N LEU A 49 7.54 -5.31 -6.38
CA LEU A 49 7.22 -4.25 -5.43
C LEU A 49 8.39 -3.28 -5.33
N VAL A 50 8.28 -2.12 -5.98
CA VAL A 50 9.23 -1.02 -5.84
C VAL A 50 8.73 -0.08 -4.75
N TRP A 51 9.53 0.14 -3.71
CA TRP A 51 9.16 0.98 -2.57
C TRP A 51 10.38 1.57 -1.86
N ASP A 52 10.14 2.56 -1.00
CA ASP A 52 11.17 3.24 -0.23
C ASP A 52 11.75 2.38 0.91
N ASN A 53 12.60 3.01 1.74
CA ASN A 53 13.29 2.35 2.86
C ASN A 53 12.69 2.72 4.23
N ALA A 54 11.38 3.01 4.31
CA ALA A 54 10.74 3.25 5.60
C ALA A 54 11.02 2.07 6.57
N ALA A 55 11.21 2.37 7.86
CA ALA A 55 11.68 1.38 8.84
C ALA A 55 10.79 0.11 8.92
N TRP A 56 9.49 0.26 8.69
CA TRP A 56 8.55 -0.87 8.62
C TRP A 56 8.63 -1.66 7.31
N HIS A 57 9.02 -1.07 6.17
CA HIS A 57 9.21 -1.79 4.89
C HIS A 57 10.46 -2.68 4.91
N VAL A 58 11.56 -2.19 5.50
CA VAL A 58 12.86 -2.90 5.52
C VAL A 58 13.05 -3.79 6.76
N SER A 59 12.03 -3.89 7.62
CA SER A 59 12.15 -4.60 8.87
C SER A 59 12.43 -6.09 8.66
N ARG A 60 13.11 -6.71 9.65
CA ARG A 60 13.34 -8.17 9.63
C ARG A 60 12.02 -8.93 9.58
N ARG A 61 10.98 -8.41 10.23
CA ARG A 61 9.65 -9.01 10.32
C ARG A 61 8.98 -9.07 8.94
N VAL A 62 8.93 -7.96 8.22
CA VAL A 62 8.35 -7.89 6.87
C VAL A 62 9.15 -8.73 5.88
N ARG A 63 10.49 -8.70 5.93
CA ARG A 63 11.33 -9.57 5.08
C ARG A 63 11.07 -11.06 5.33
N ALA A 64 10.96 -11.47 6.59
CA ALA A 64 10.64 -12.85 6.95
C ALA A 64 9.23 -13.25 6.49
N TRP A 65 8.26 -12.35 6.66
CA TRP A 65 6.89 -12.54 6.20
C TRP A 65 6.82 -12.71 4.67
N ILE A 66 7.46 -11.83 3.89
CA ILE A 66 7.51 -11.95 2.41
C ILE A 66 8.11 -13.31 2.00
N LYS A 67 9.18 -13.75 2.68
CA LYS A 67 9.79 -15.06 2.41
C LYS A 67 8.82 -16.21 2.70
N ALA A 68 8.04 -16.12 3.78
CA ALA A 68 7.05 -17.12 4.14
C ALA A 68 5.86 -17.14 3.18
N HIS A 69 5.29 -15.96 2.88
CA HIS A 69 4.25 -15.76 1.88
C HIS A 69 4.65 -16.35 0.52
N ASN A 70 5.86 -16.05 0.03
CA ASN A 70 6.35 -16.57 -1.24
C ASN A 70 6.51 -18.10 -1.27
N ARG A 71 6.86 -18.73 -0.14
CA ARG A 71 6.90 -20.20 -0.04
C ARG A 71 5.50 -20.79 -0.19
N LEU A 72 4.51 -20.20 0.48
CA LEU A 72 3.11 -20.62 0.37
C LEU A 72 2.58 -20.41 -1.05
N ALA A 73 2.82 -19.23 -1.64
CA ALA A 73 2.40 -18.90 -3.00
C ALA A 73 3.03 -19.83 -4.05
N LYS A 74 4.29 -20.27 -3.84
CA LYS A 74 4.94 -21.28 -4.70
C LYS A 74 4.29 -22.66 -4.57
N ALA A 75 3.92 -23.07 -3.36
CA ALA A 75 3.37 -24.40 -3.10
C ALA A 75 1.89 -24.53 -3.44
N ARG A 76 1.10 -23.47 -3.26
CA ARG A 76 -0.37 -23.50 -3.33
C ARG A 76 -0.97 -22.58 -4.41
N GLY A 77 -0.12 -21.86 -5.15
CA GLY A 77 -0.56 -20.78 -6.03
C GLY A 77 -0.77 -19.45 -5.28
N GLY A 78 -0.91 -18.36 -6.03
CA GLY A 78 -1.01 -17.00 -5.51
C GLY A 78 0.08 -16.07 -6.08
N VAL A 79 0.16 -14.85 -5.53
CA VAL A 79 1.08 -13.83 -6.01
C VAL A 79 2.39 -13.87 -5.22
N ARG A 80 3.50 -14.07 -5.91
CA ARG A 80 4.85 -13.96 -5.32
C ARG A 80 5.33 -12.51 -5.36
N ILE A 81 5.89 -12.03 -4.25
CA ILE A 81 6.43 -10.68 -4.13
C ILE A 81 7.94 -10.69 -4.37
N VAL A 82 8.42 -9.85 -5.28
CA VAL A 82 9.83 -9.50 -5.43
C VAL A 82 9.99 -8.05 -4.96
N ALA A 83 10.57 -7.85 -3.78
CA ALA A 83 10.77 -6.51 -3.23
C ALA A 83 12.05 -5.88 -3.81
N CYS A 84 11.91 -4.68 -4.37
CA CYS A 84 12.98 -3.85 -4.90
C CYS A 84 13.01 -2.53 -4.13
N HIS A 85 14.09 -2.30 -3.39
CA HIS A 85 14.24 -1.07 -2.61
C HIS A 85 14.86 0.02 -3.47
N LEU A 86 14.31 1.22 -3.36
CA LEU A 86 14.87 2.42 -3.99
C LEU A 86 16.20 2.82 -3.33
N PRO A 87 17.09 3.52 -4.04
CA PRO A 87 18.24 4.19 -3.42
C PRO A 87 17.80 5.11 -2.26
N VAL A 88 18.64 5.20 -1.24
CA VAL A 88 18.37 6.05 -0.07
C VAL A 88 18.30 7.52 -0.51
N LYS A 89 17.32 8.26 0.02
CA LYS A 89 17.06 9.69 -0.31
C LYS A 89 16.77 9.97 -1.79
N ALA A 90 16.17 9.03 -2.52
CA ALA A 90 15.78 9.21 -3.93
C ALA A 90 14.25 9.15 -4.16
N PRO A 91 13.45 10.07 -3.57
CA PRO A 91 11.99 10.06 -3.73
C PRO A 91 11.54 10.26 -5.18
N TRP A 92 12.33 10.93 -6.03
CA TRP A 92 12.01 11.14 -7.46
C TRP A 92 11.98 9.85 -8.28
N LEU A 93 12.54 8.74 -7.75
CA LEU A 93 12.45 7.42 -8.38
C LEU A 93 11.18 6.66 -8.00
N ASN A 94 10.42 7.14 -7.00
CA ASN A 94 9.19 6.51 -6.58
C ASN A 94 8.00 7.02 -7.42
N ALA A 95 7.60 6.23 -8.42
CA ALA A 95 6.56 6.62 -9.39
C ALA A 95 5.19 6.96 -8.79
N ILE A 96 4.91 6.55 -7.55
CA ILE A 96 3.66 6.88 -6.85
C ILE A 96 3.63 8.31 -6.30
N GLU A 97 4.79 8.96 -6.09
CA GLU A 97 4.86 10.28 -5.44
C GLU A 97 4.07 11.36 -6.20
N PRO A 98 4.20 11.50 -7.54
CA PRO A 98 3.39 12.47 -8.27
C PRO A 98 1.89 12.19 -8.17
N LYS A 99 1.48 10.91 -8.12
CA LYS A 99 0.07 10.53 -7.93
C LYS A 99 -0.45 11.02 -6.59
N TRP A 100 0.34 10.92 -5.53
CA TRP A 100 -0.03 11.44 -4.21
C TRP A 100 -0.14 12.95 -4.16
N VAL A 101 0.78 13.67 -4.82
CA VAL A 101 0.71 15.14 -4.91
C VAL A 101 -0.59 15.58 -5.57
N HIS A 102 -0.97 14.94 -6.68
CA HIS A 102 -2.21 15.27 -7.39
C HIS A 102 -3.47 14.95 -6.59
N GLY A 103 -3.55 13.78 -5.96
CA GLY A 103 -4.70 13.43 -5.13
C GLY A 103 -4.82 14.31 -3.90
N LYS A 104 -3.71 14.66 -3.25
CA LYS A 104 -3.73 15.62 -2.14
C LYS A 104 -4.32 16.96 -2.58
N ARG A 105 -3.87 17.50 -3.72
CA ARG A 105 -4.40 18.78 -4.27
C ARG A 105 -5.89 18.70 -4.60
N ALA A 106 -6.36 17.56 -5.11
CA ALA A 106 -7.76 17.36 -5.45
C ALA A 106 -8.68 17.17 -4.23
N VAL A 107 -8.14 16.63 -3.12
CA VAL A 107 -8.93 16.29 -1.92
C VAL A 107 -8.98 17.42 -0.90
N VAL A 108 -7.90 18.20 -0.75
CA VAL A 108 -7.79 19.24 0.29
C VAL A 108 -8.81 20.37 0.11
N GLU A 109 -9.34 20.87 1.22
CA GLU A 109 -10.29 21.97 1.25
C GLU A 109 -9.62 23.22 1.87
N PRO A 110 -9.62 24.38 1.19
CA PRO A 110 -8.96 25.59 1.72
C PRO A 110 -9.62 26.19 2.95
N GLY A 111 -10.95 26.06 3.07
CA GLY A 111 -11.75 26.81 4.05
C GLY A 111 -11.95 26.11 5.39
N ARG A 112 -11.65 24.81 5.51
CA ARG A 112 -11.85 24.07 6.75
C ARG A 112 -11.01 22.80 6.80
N ARG A 113 -10.87 22.27 8.01
CA ARG A 113 -10.28 20.95 8.25
C ARG A 113 -11.30 19.85 7.96
N LEU A 114 -10.89 18.87 7.16
CA LEU A 114 -11.66 17.65 6.91
C LEU A 114 -11.53 16.67 8.08
N THR A 115 -12.62 15.98 8.40
CA THR A 115 -12.62 14.80 9.25
C THR A 115 -11.93 13.62 8.55
N ALA A 116 -11.52 12.61 9.31
CA ALA A 116 -10.89 11.43 8.71
C ALA A 116 -11.82 10.73 7.71
N ALA A 117 -13.11 10.59 8.03
CA ALA A 117 -14.09 9.96 7.14
C ALA A 117 -14.24 10.73 5.81
N GLU A 118 -14.32 12.06 5.86
CA GLU A 118 -14.40 12.88 4.64
C GLU A 118 -13.13 12.75 3.78
N VAL A 119 -11.95 12.65 4.40
CA VAL A 119 -10.71 12.42 3.62
C VAL A 119 -10.74 11.03 2.98
N GLU A 120 -11.18 9.99 3.69
CA GLU A 120 -11.26 8.62 3.15
C GLU A 120 -12.21 8.55 1.95
N GLU A 121 -13.40 9.11 2.09
CA GLU A 121 -14.40 9.19 1.04
C GLU A 121 -13.87 9.92 -0.19
N ARG A 122 -13.30 11.12 -0.01
CA ARG A 122 -12.77 11.92 -1.13
C ARG A 122 -11.57 11.27 -1.81
N VAL A 123 -10.67 10.65 -1.04
CA VAL A 123 -9.51 9.92 -1.59
C VAL A 123 -10.00 8.74 -2.41
N CYS A 124 -10.98 7.96 -1.92
CA CYS A 124 -11.51 6.86 -2.72
C CYS A 124 -12.32 7.30 -3.92
N GLY A 125 -13.07 8.38 -3.83
CA GLY A 125 -13.71 9.00 -5.00
C GLY A 125 -12.69 9.42 -6.06
N TYR A 126 -11.59 10.07 -5.66
CA TYR A 126 -10.56 10.53 -6.59
C TYR A 126 -9.80 9.40 -7.29
N TYR A 127 -9.41 8.36 -6.55
CA TYR A 127 -8.61 7.25 -7.10
C TYR A 127 -9.44 6.07 -7.59
N GLY A 128 -10.75 6.08 -7.40
CA GLY A 128 -11.63 4.94 -7.71
C GLY A 128 -11.37 3.72 -6.82
N CYS A 129 -10.97 3.91 -5.56
CA CYS A 129 -10.80 2.79 -4.62
C CYS A 129 -12.09 2.37 -3.93
N GLU A 130 -12.16 1.09 -3.57
CA GLU A 130 -13.21 0.58 -2.68
C GLU A 130 -13.06 1.16 -1.27
N HIS A 131 -14.19 1.52 -0.66
CA HIS A 131 -14.23 1.98 0.72
C HIS A 131 -14.21 0.80 1.71
N ILE A 132 -13.01 0.24 1.92
CA ILE A 132 -12.79 -0.91 2.81
C ILE A 132 -12.40 -0.41 4.20
N GLY A 133 -12.81 -1.12 5.25
CA GLY A 133 -12.40 -0.85 6.62
C GLY A 133 -10.88 -0.68 6.78
N ARG A 134 -10.50 0.23 7.69
CA ARG A 134 -9.10 0.54 7.98
C ARG A 134 -8.35 -0.71 8.42
N LEU A 135 -7.08 -0.81 8.02
CA LEU A 135 -6.14 -1.73 8.66
C LEU A 135 -5.91 -1.26 10.09
N THR A 136 -5.96 -2.16 11.05
CA THR A 136 -5.85 -1.82 12.47
C THR A 136 -4.50 -2.25 12.99
N GLN A 137 -3.76 -1.30 13.55
CA GLN A 137 -2.56 -1.62 14.32
C GLN A 137 -2.99 -2.39 15.58
N GLN A 138 -2.52 -3.63 15.70
CA GLN A 138 -2.68 -4.41 16.93
C GLN A 138 -1.79 -3.81 18.03
N LEU A 139 -2.38 -3.50 19.19
CA LEU A 139 -1.63 -3.11 20.38
C LEU A 139 -0.90 -4.35 20.91
N GLN A 140 0.42 -4.27 20.99
CA GLN A 140 1.25 -5.25 21.72
C GLN A 140 1.54 -4.73 23.11
#